data_AF-A0A8E4GDS2-F1
#
_entry.id   AF-A0A8E4GDS2-F1
#
_cell.length_a   1.000
_cell.length_b   1.000
_cell.length_c   1.000
_cell.angle_alpha   90.00
_cell.angle_beta   90.00
_cell.angle_gamma   90.00
#
_symmetry.space_group_name_H-M   'P 1'
#
loop_
_entity.id
_entity.type
_entity.pdbx_description
1 polymer ?
#
loop_
_entity_poly.entity_id
_entity_poly.type
_entity_poly.pdbx_seq_one_letter_code
_entity_poly.pdbx_strand_id
1 'polypeptide(L)'
;MARAKASERKTANLTIEQMRSGVKNIERRIADLERFDVNSIPERWDPVVEALEKKVNSTLQQILGHDTVEYQEYSIRSLDTLPLFMGGDPDPIQEVHTGYREGIGRERLKLVTLRDILLERIDDSEDPPAALTAPSMARQSTRHVFVVHGHENGLKETIARYLSRLELTPVVLHEQPNQGRTIIEKFEHHANVDFAVVLFTPDDVGHPINKAEQSRPRARQNVVLELGFFMGALGRHRVCVLHTGDIELPSDYAGVLYLPLDVGGAWRFLLAKEMKACGIQIDLNLAS
;
A
#
# COMPACT_ATOMS: atom_id res chain seq x y z
N MET A 1 41.83 -13.21 -3.67
CA MET A 1 40.56 -13.35 -4.41
C MET A 1 39.73 -12.10 -4.15
N ALA A 2 39.48 -11.31 -5.19
CA ALA A 2 38.75 -10.05 -5.08
C ALA A 2 37.29 -10.32 -4.71
N ARG A 3 36.83 -9.73 -3.59
CA ARG A 3 35.42 -9.67 -3.22
C ARG A 3 34.71 -8.88 -4.33
N ALA A 4 33.88 -9.55 -5.13
CA ALA A 4 33.08 -8.89 -6.15
C ALA A 4 32.28 -7.76 -5.47
N LYS A 5 32.42 -6.54 -6.00
CA LYS A 5 31.67 -5.35 -5.61
C LYS A 5 30.19 -5.71 -5.62
N ALA A 6 29.49 -5.55 -4.49
CA ALA A 6 28.05 -5.73 -4.45
C ALA A 6 27.43 -4.76 -5.46
N SER A 7 26.84 -5.29 -6.53
CA SER A 7 26.15 -4.50 -7.54
C SER A 7 25.10 -3.63 -6.86
N GLU A 8 25.12 -2.32 -7.10
CA GLU A 8 24.05 -1.40 -6.69
C GLU A 8 22.72 -1.98 -7.20
N ARG A 9 21.85 -2.38 -6.27
CA ARG A 9 20.60 -3.05 -6.61
C ARG A 9 19.64 -2.03 -7.23
N LYS A 10 19.12 -2.32 -8.42
CA LYS A 10 18.20 -1.44 -9.14
C LYS A 10 16.76 -1.84 -8.85
N THR A 11 15.86 -0.87 -8.77
CA THR A 11 14.40 -1.10 -8.73
C THR A 11 13.86 -1.26 -10.15
N ALA A 12 12.86 -2.11 -10.32
CA ALA A 12 12.15 -2.26 -11.58
C ALA A 12 11.39 -0.97 -11.96
N ASN A 13 11.87 -0.26 -12.98
CA ASN A 13 11.21 0.91 -13.56
C ASN A 13 10.31 0.47 -14.72
N LEU A 14 9.04 0.21 -14.42
CA LEU A 14 8.04 -0.23 -15.41
C LEU A 14 7.16 0.94 -15.85
N THR A 15 6.82 0.98 -17.14
CA THR A 15 5.74 1.83 -17.67
C THR A 15 4.37 1.21 -17.39
N ILE A 16 3.28 2.00 -17.42
CA ILE A 16 1.92 1.50 -17.16
C ILE A 16 1.51 0.40 -18.15
N GLU A 17 1.88 0.53 -19.42
CA GLU A 17 1.62 -0.50 -20.43
C GLU A 17 2.38 -1.81 -20.11
N GLN A 18 3.63 -1.70 -19.65
CA GLN A 18 4.41 -2.85 -19.19
C GLN A 18 3.82 -3.46 -17.91
N MET A 19 3.30 -2.65 -16.98
CA MET A 19 2.62 -3.16 -15.78
C MET A 19 1.35 -3.92 -16.17
N ARG A 20 0.49 -3.38 -17.05
CA ARG A 20 -0.74 -4.03 -17.53
C ARG A 20 -0.46 -5.38 -18.20
N SER A 21 0.52 -5.39 -19.09
CA SER A 21 0.99 -6.63 -19.73
C SER A 21 1.58 -7.61 -18.70
N GLY A 22 2.33 -7.09 -17.73
CA GLY A 22 2.91 -7.82 -16.62
C GLY A 22 1.86 -8.51 -15.75
N VAL A 23 0.81 -7.79 -15.33
CA VAL A 23 -0.32 -8.32 -14.55
C VAL A 23 -0.95 -9.52 -15.24
N LYS A 24 -1.29 -9.39 -16.53
CA LYS A 24 -1.89 -10.48 -17.32
C LYS A 24 -0.98 -11.72 -17.38
N ASN A 25 0.33 -11.51 -17.46
CA ASN A 25 1.30 -12.60 -17.46
C ASN A 25 1.45 -13.25 -16.08
N ILE A 26 1.43 -12.46 -15.00
CA ILE A 26 1.45 -12.95 -13.62
C ILE A 26 0.18 -13.75 -13.30
N GLU A 27 -1.00 -13.28 -13.70
CA GLU A 27 -2.27 -14.02 -13.55
C GLU A 27 -2.22 -15.38 -14.24
N ARG A 28 -1.60 -15.46 -15.42
CA ARG A 28 -1.39 -16.74 -16.11
C ARG A 28 -0.49 -17.68 -15.32
N ARG A 29 0.54 -17.16 -14.64
CA ARG A 29 1.43 -17.96 -13.78
C ARG A 29 0.77 -18.38 -12.47
N ILE A 30 -0.07 -17.53 -11.88
CA ILE A 30 -0.93 -17.88 -10.76
C ILE A 30 -1.86 -19.04 -11.15
N ALA A 31 -2.52 -18.95 -12.30
CA ALA A 31 -3.39 -20.01 -12.80
C ALA A 31 -2.63 -21.32 -13.09
N ASP A 32 -1.39 -21.25 -13.57
CA ASP A 32 -0.53 -22.43 -13.75
C ASP A 32 -0.22 -23.11 -12.40
N LEU A 33 0.09 -22.33 -11.36
CA LEU A 33 0.32 -22.84 -10.00
C LEU A 33 -0.95 -23.44 -9.38
N GLU A 34 -2.11 -22.83 -9.60
CA GLU A 34 -3.41 -23.30 -9.07
C GLU A 34 -3.88 -24.60 -9.70
N ARG A 35 -3.63 -24.77 -11.00
CA ARG A 35 -4.06 -25.96 -11.76
C ARG A 35 -3.05 -27.11 -11.71
N PHE A 36 -1.92 -26.89 -11.06
CA PHE A 36 -0.87 -27.89 -11.00
C PHE A 36 -1.30 -29.07 -10.13
N ASP A 37 -1.45 -30.25 -10.75
CA ASP A 37 -1.87 -31.46 -10.03
C ASP A 37 -0.68 -32.10 -9.32
N VAL A 38 -0.50 -31.71 -8.06
CA VAL A 38 0.55 -32.25 -7.19
C VAL A 38 0.39 -33.77 -6.99
N ASN A 39 -0.82 -34.32 -7.06
CA ASN A 39 -1.03 -35.75 -6.83
C ASN A 39 -0.52 -36.61 -8.00
N SER A 40 -0.30 -36.00 -9.17
CA SER A 40 0.27 -36.68 -10.33
C SER A 40 1.79 -36.89 -10.23
N ILE A 41 2.44 -36.30 -9.22
CA ILE A 41 3.90 -36.39 -9.03
C ILE A 41 4.27 -37.78 -8.51
N PRO A 42 5.12 -38.54 -9.24
CA PRO A 42 5.53 -39.89 -8.85
C PRO A 42 6.62 -39.89 -7.77
N GLU A 43 7.49 -38.87 -7.73
CA GLU A 43 8.63 -38.80 -6.81
C GLU A 43 9.07 -37.36 -6.51
N ARG A 44 9.84 -37.17 -5.44
CA ARG A 44 10.45 -35.89 -5.07
C ARG A 44 11.49 -35.49 -6.14
N TRP A 45 11.54 -34.20 -6.45
CA TRP A 45 12.36 -33.60 -7.52
C TRP A 45 11.98 -34.02 -8.92
N ASP A 46 10.70 -34.34 -9.14
CA ASP A 46 10.18 -34.56 -10.49
C ASP A 46 10.47 -33.35 -11.40
N PRO A 47 11.00 -33.56 -12.62
CA PRO A 47 11.36 -32.50 -13.56
C PRO A 47 10.21 -31.53 -13.91
N VAL A 48 8.96 -31.98 -13.78
CA VAL A 48 7.77 -31.16 -14.05
C VAL A 48 7.66 -30.01 -13.05
N VAL A 49 8.09 -30.20 -11.80
CA VAL A 49 8.12 -29.13 -10.78
C VAL A 49 9.17 -28.08 -11.14
N GLU A 50 10.38 -28.52 -11.50
CA GLU A 50 11.46 -27.61 -11.95
C GLU A 50 11.05 -26.82 -13.20
N ALA A 51 10.34 -27.46 -14.13
CA ALA A 51 9.80 -26.80 -15.31
C ALA A 51 8.80 -25.69 -14.95
N LEU A 52 7.94 -25.92 -13.95
CA LEU A 52 7.00 -24.92 -13.44
C LEU A 52 7.74 -23.73 -12.80
N GLU A 53 8.74 -23.98 -11.96
CA GLU A 53 9.58 -22.95 -11.34
C GLU A 53 10.26 -22.07 -12.39
N LYS A 54 10.93 -22.69 -13.37
CA LYS A 54 11.59 -21.99 -14.48
C LYS A 54 10.60 -21.16 -15.29
N LYS A 55 9.39 -21.68 -15.53
CA LYS A 55 8.34 -20.97 -16.26
C LYS A 55 7.87 -19.72 -15.52
N VAL A 56 7.69 -19.79 -14.20
CA VAL A 56 7.34 -18.61 -13.39
C VAL A 56 8.50 -17.62 -13.37
N ASN A 57 9.71 -18.07 -13.04
CA ASN A 57 10.88 -17.22 -12.90
C ASN A 57 11.26 -16.52 -14.21
N SER A 58 11.23 -17.22 -15.35
CA SER A 58 11.46 -16.58 -16.66
C SER A 58 10.41 -15.50 -16.99
N THR A 59 9.15 -15.71 -16.61
CA THR A 59 8.09 -14.71 -16.77
C THR A 59 8.37 -13.49 -15.88
N LEU A 60 8.71 -13.70 -14.61
CA LEU A 60 9.06 -12.61 -13.69
C LEU A 60 10.31 -11.85 -14.15
N GLN A 61 11.31 -12.56 -14.69
CA GLN A 61 12.52 -11.95 -15.22
C GLN A 61 12.23 -11.04 -16.42
N GLN A 62 11.32 -11.44 -17.30
CA GLN A 62 10.89 -10.62 -18.44
C GLN A 62 10.15 -9.37 -18.01
N ILE A 63 9.36 -9.45 -16.92
CA ILE A 63 8.58 -8.32 -16.41
C ILE A 63 9.49 -7.38 -15.60
N LEU A 64 10.19 -7.90 -14.60
CA LEU A 64 10.88 -7.12 -13.58
C LEU A 64 12.36 -6.87 -13.87
N GLY A 65 12.97 -7.63 -14.77
CA GLY A 65 14.42 -7.63 -15.03
C GLY A 65 15.21 -8.46 -14.01
N HIS A 66 16.23 -9.18 -14.45
CA HIS A 66 17.00 -10.11 -13.59
C HIS A 66 17.73 -9.43 -12.43
N ASP A 67 18.17 -8.19 -12.65
CA ASP A 67 19.08 -7.48 -11.74
C ASP A 67 18.32 -6.63 -10.71
N THR A 68 16.99 -6.84 -10.59
CA THR A 68 16.13 -6.01 -9.75
C THR A 68 15.84 -6.64 -8.39
N VAL A 69 15.61 -5.78 -7.40
CA VAL A 69 15.22 -6.20 -6.04
C VAL A 69 13.91 -6.97 -6.09
N GLU A 70 12.95 -6.49 -6.88
CA GLU A 70 11.64 -7.09 -7.03
C GLU A 70 11.74 -8.51 -7.61
N TYR A 71 12.56 -8.72 -8.64
CA TYR A 71 12.78 -10.07 -9.17
C TYR A 71 13.36 -11.01 -8.12
N GLN A 72 14.33 -10.56 -7.33
CA GLN A 72 14.94 -11.40 -6.28
C GLN A 72 13.97 -11.74 -5.15
N GLU A 73 13.06 -10.83 -4.81
CA GLU A 73 12.05 -11.01 -3.78
C GLU A 73 10.95 -12.00 -4.21
N TYR A 74 10.47 -11.87 -5.44
CA TYR A 74 9.32 -12.62 -5.95
C TYR A 74 9.69 -13.89 -6.73
N SER A 75 10.95 -14.10 -7.09
CA SER A 75 11.39 -15.34 -7.74
C SER A 75 11.23 -16.55 -6.82
N ILE A 76 10.79 -17.66 -7.42
CA ILE A 76 10.67 -18.95 -6.75
C ILE A 76 12.06 -19.52 -6.55
N ARG A 77 12.43 -19.73 -5.28
CA ARG A 77 13.68 -20.42 -4.92
C ARG A 77 13.52 -21.95 -4.92
N SER A 78 12.38 -22.42 -4.42
CA SER A 78 12.03 -23.84 -4.35
C SER A 78 10.54 -23.98 -4.01
N LEU A 79 9.81 -24.80 -4.75
CA LEU A 79 8.47 -25.28 -4.42
C LEU A 79 8.50 -26.46 -3.45
N ASP A 80 9.64 -27.14 -3.34
CA ASP A 80 9.86 -28.17 -2.32
C ASP A 80 10.11 -27.49 -0.96
N THR A 81 9.30 -27.85 0.04
CA THR A 81 9.41 -27.34 1.42
C THR A 81 10.02 -28.34 2.38
N LEU A 82 10.26 -29.58 1.96
CA LEU A 82 10.77 -30.61 2.84
C LEU A 82 12.24 -30.34 3.18
N PRO A 83 12.65 -30.58 4.43
CA PRO A 83 14.06 -30.50 4.80
C PRO A 83 14.92 -31.45 3.97
N LEU A 84 16.16 -31.05 3.73
CA LEU A 84 17.18 -31.88 3.10
C LEU A 84 17.90 -32.68 4.19
N PHE A 85 17.62 -33.98 4.28
CA PHE A 85 18.38 -34.90 5.11
C PHE A 85 19.43 -35.61 4.26
N MET A 86 20.67 -35.69 4.77
CA MET A 86 21.76 -36.37 4.07
C MET A 86 21.81 -37.84 4.50
N GLY A 87 21.37 -38.73 3.61
CA GLY A 87 21.22 -40.16 3.88
C GLY A 87 19.89 -40.50 4.58
N GLY A 88 19.31 -41.65 4.24
CA GLY A 88 18.00 -42.08 4.71
C GLY A 88 17.17 -42.72 3.60
N ASP A 89 16.03 -43.29 3.97
CA ASP A 89 15.03 -43.77 3.01
C ASP A 89 14.33 -42.59 2.32
N PRO A 90 13.81 -42.75 1.09
CA PRO A 90 13.05 -41.71 0.40
C PRO A 90 11.85 -41.22 1.21
N ASP A 91 11.57 -39.91 1.14
CA ASP A 91 10.41 -39.32 1.82
C ASP A 91 9.09 -39.97 1.34
N PRO A 92 8.13 -40.23 2.25
CA PRO A 92 6.83 -40.74 1.85
C PRO A 92 6.16 -39.82 0.83
N ILE A 93 5.60 -40.40 -0.24
CA ILE A 93 5.03 -39.60 -1.35
C ILE A 93 3.93 -38.63 -0.89
N GLN A 94 3.20 -38.96 0.16
CA GLN A 94 2.19 -38.09 0.77
C GLN A 94 2.80 -36.84 1.42
N GLU A 95 3.97 -36.96 2.04
CA GLU A 95 4.70 -35.84 2.62
C GLU A 95 5.27 -34.95 1.52
N VAL A 96 5.83 -35.56 0.46
CA VAL A 96 6.29 -34.86 -0.75
C VAL A 96 5.16 -34.04 -1.37
N HIS A 97 3.98 -34.66 -1.57
CA HIS A 97 2.80 -33.97 -2.09
C HIS A 97 2.34 -32.84 -1.17
N THR A 98 2.41 -33.03 0.14
CA THR A 98 2.05 -31.99 1.12
C THR A 98 3.00 -30.81 1.02
N GLY A 99 4.31 -31.06 0.97
CA GLY A 99 5.30 -29.99 0.86
C GLY A 99 5.19 -29.21 -0.44
N TYR A 100 4.98 -29.88 -1.58
CA TYR A 100 4.72 -29.17 -2.84
C TYR A 100 3.45 -28.32 -2.77
N ARG A 101 2.39 -28.80 -2.13
CA ARG A 101 1.15 -28.02 -1.97
C ARG A 101 1.39 -26.76 -1.14
N GLU A 102 2.17 -26.86 -0.07
CA GLU A 102 2.56 -25.71 0.77
C GLU A 102 3.45 -24.72 0.00
N GLY A 103 4.47 -25.21 -0.71
CA GLY A 103 5.36 -24.38 -1.51
C GLY A 103 4.62 -23.66 -2.62
N ILE A 104 3.75 -24.35 -3.37
CA ILE A 104 2.88 -23.76 -4.38
C ILE A 104 1.97 -22.70 -3.76
N GLY A 105 1.34 -23.00 -2.61
CA GLY A 105 0.51 -22.04 -1.89
C GLY A 105 1.26 -20.76 -1.52
N ARG A 106 2.49 -20.90 -0.99
CA ARG A 106 3.35 -19.78 -0.61
C ARG A 106 3.76 -18.93 -1.81
N GLU A 107 4.26 -19.54 -2.88
CA GLU A 107 4.71 -18.80 -4.06
C GLU A 107 3.53 -18.18 -4.82
N ARG A 108 2.36 -18.83 -4.82
CA ARG A 108 1.12 -18.25 -5.35
C ARG A 108 0.73 -16.98 -4.60
N LEU A 109 0.78 -16.99 -3.27
CA LEU A 109 0.50 -15.79 -2.46
C LEU A 109 1.45 -14.64 -2.79
N LYS A 110 2.75 -14.91 -2.97
CA LYS A 110 3.72 -13.89 -3.40
C LYS A 110 3.37 -13.30 -4.76
N LEU A 111 3.00 -14.13 -5.75
CA LEU A 111 2.60 -13.66 -7.07
C LEU A 111 1.30 -12.85 -7.02
N VAL A 112 0.35 -13.24 -6.18
CA VAL A 112 -0.88 -12.48 -5.91
C VAL A 112 -0.53 -11.09 -5.36
N THR A 113 0.35 -11.01 -4.36
CA THR A 113 0.82 -9.74 -3.82
C THR A 113 1.49 -8.87 -4.89
N LEU A 114 2.36 -9.45 -5.72
CA LEU A 114 3.01 -8.71 -6.81
C LEU A 114 1.99 -8.19 -7.84
N ARG A 115 1.02 -9.03 -8.22
CA ARG A 115 -0.08 -8.64 -9.11
C ARG A 115 -0.84 -7.45 -8.52
N ASP A 116 -1.20 -7.53 -7.24
CA ASP A 116 -1.98 -6.49 -6.56
C ASP A 116 -1.19 -5.18 -6.50
N ILE A 117 0.10 -5.21 -6.15
CA ILE A 117 0.98 -4.03 -6.20
C ILE A 117 1.03 -3.40 -7.60
N LEU A 118 1.10 -4.20 -8.65
CA LEU A 118 1.12 -3.69 -10.02
C LEU A 118 -0.25 -3.12 -10.43
N LEU A 119 -1.35 -3.78 -10.07
CA LEU A 119 -2.70 -3.27 -10.28
C LEU A 119 -2.92 -1.95 -9.54
N GLU A 120 -2.46 -1.85 -8.30
CA GLU A 120 -2.51 -0.61 -7.52
C GLU A 120 -1.71 0.50 -8.20
N ARG A 121 -0.49 0.23 -8.68
CA ARG A 121 0.29 1.23 -9.42
C ARG A 121 -0.36 1.64 -10.75
N ILE A 122 -1.10 0.73 -11.37
CA ILE A 122 -1.86 0.99 -12.59
C ILE A 122 -3.08 1.86 -12.25
N ASP A 123 -3.85 1.50 -11.21
CA ASP A 123 -5.01 2.25 -10.74
C ASP A 123 -4.61 3.62 -10.16
N ASP A 124 -3.41 3.75 -9.60
CA ASP A 124 -2.85 5.04 -9.17
C ASP A 124 -2.45 5.91 -10.38
N SER A 125 -2.24 5.30 -11.55
CA SER A 125 -1.87 5.98 -12.81
C SER A 125 -3.04 6.25 -13.75
N GLU A 126 -4.13 5.49 -13.61
CA GLU A 126 -5.39 5.71 -14.29
C GLU A 126 -6.35 6.39 -13.33
N ASP A 127 -6.75 7.63 -13.62
CA ASP A 127 -7.84 8.29 -12.89
C ASP A 127 -9.03 7.32 -12.69
N PRO A 128 -9.69 7.34 -11.51
CA PRO A 128 -10.62 6.30 -11.09
C PRO A 128 -11.78 6.06 -12.08
N PRO A 129 -12.29 4.81 -12.16
CA PRO A 129 -13.29 4.43 -13.15
C PRO A 129 -14.62 5.16 -12.94
N ALA A 130 -14.91 6.08 -13.85
CA ALA A 130 -16.17 6.29 -14.58
C ALA A 130 -17.53 6.18 -13.85
N ALA A 131 -17.60 6.44 -12.55
CA ALA A 131 -18.85 6.80 -11.87
C ALA A 131 -18.66 8.17 -11.23
N LEU A 132 -18.71 9.20 -12.09
CA LEU A 132 -18.86 10.66 -11.85
C LEU A 132 -18.14 11.47 -12.95
N THR A 133 -18.17 11.04 -14.21
CA THR A 133 -17.66 11.86 -15.32
C THR A 133 -18.74 12.83 -15.80
N ALA A 134 -18.84 13.97 -15.12
CA ALA A 134 -18.95 15.20 -15.88
C ALA A 134 -17.60 15.43 -16.60
N PRO A 135 -17.58 16.06 -17.79
CA PRO A 135 -16.35 16.25 -18.54
C PRO A 135 -15.30 16.94 -17.65
N SER A 136 -14.06 16.44 -17.71
CA SER A 136 -12.86 17.09 -17.16
C SER A 136 -12.67 18.45 -17.83
N MET A 137 -13.41 19.45 -17.35
CA MET A 137 -12.78 20.72 -17.07
C MET A 137 -11.78 20.45 -15.96
N ALA A 138 -10.53 20.88 -16.15
CA ALA A 138 -9.55 20.94 -15.08
C ALA A 138 -10.26 21.43 -13.82
N ARG A 139 -10.44 20.55 -12.82
CA ARG A 139 -11.13 20.90 -11.58
C ARG A 139 -10.34 22.08 -11.03
N GLN A 140 -10.96 23.26 -11.06
CA GLN A 140 -10.30 24.46 -10.56
C GLN A 140 -9.97 24.15 -9.10
N SER A 141 -8.66 24.18 -8.78
CA SER A 141 -8.16 23.97 -7.43
C SER A 141 -9.01 24.81 -6.49
N THR A 142 -9.63 24.14 -5.53
CA THR A 142 -10.43 24.86 -4.53
C THR A 142 -9.51 25.55 -3.53
N ARG A 143 -8.23 25.17 -3.47
CA ARG A 143 -7.25 25.52 -2.44
C ARG A 143 -7.65 25.06 -1.04
N HIS A 144 -8.72 24.29 -0.92
CA HIS A 144 -9.19 23.79 0.36
C HIS A 144 -8.47 22.47 0.69
N VAL A 145 -8.00 22.37 1.93
CA VAL A 145 -7.40 21.15 2.47
C VAL A 145 -8.19 20.74 3.68
N PHE A 146 -8.71 19.52 3.67
CA PHE A 146 -9.45 19.00 4.80
C PHE A 146 -8.49 18.58 5.92
N VAL A 147 -8.84 18.88 7.16
CA VAL A 147 -8.08 18.48 8.34
C VAL A 147 -8.98 17.63 9.23
N VAL A 148 -8.67 16.34 9.28
CA VAL A 148 -9.31 15.37 10.16
C VAL A 148 -8.51 15.29 11.46
N HIS A 149 -9.19 15.29 12.60
CA HIS A 149 -8.54 15.22 13.90
C HIS A 149 -9.40 14.52 14.97
N GLY A 150 -8.72 13.97 15.97
CA GLY A 150 -9.32 13.43 17.19
C GLY A 150 -9.56 14.52 18.24
N HIS A 151 -9.29 14.22 19.51
CA HIS A 151 -9.49 15.16 20.63
C HIS A 151 -8.40 16.23 20.73
N GLU A 152 -7.24 16.00 20.13
CA GLU A 152 -6.09 16.91 20.19
C GLU A 152 -6.27 18.18 19.35
N ASN A 153 -6.88 19.19 19.95
CA ASN A 153 -7.16 20.48 19.30
C ASN A 153 -5.90 21.30 18.98
N GLY A 154 -4.83 21.18 19.77
CA GLY A 154 -3.61 21.98 19.57
C GLY A 154 -2.84 21.60 18.29
N LEU A 155 -2.81 20.30 17.95
CA LEU A 155 -2.17 19.81 16.72
C LEU A 155 -2.98 20.25 15.49
N LYS A 156 -4.30 20.13 15.56
CA LYS A 156 -5.22 20.64 14.53
C LYS A 156 -4.96 22.11 14.21
N GLU A 157 -4.91 22.98 15.23
CA GLU A 157 -4.64 24.40 15.03
C GLU A 157 -3.25 24.67 14.43
N THR A 158 -2.26 23.90 14.85
CA THR A 158 -0.89 23.99 14.31
C THR A 158 -0.85 23.68 12.83
N ILE A 159 -1.56 22.64 12.39
CA ILE A 159 -1.65 22.25 10.99
C ILE A 159 -2.50 23.22 10.20
N ALA A 160 -3.66 23.64 10.71
CA ALA A 160 -4.50 24.64 10.06
C ALA A 160 -3.72 25.93 9.78
N ARG A 161 -2.97 26.43 10.77
CA ARG A 161 -2.11 27.62 10.62
C ARG A 161 -0.99 27.41 9.60
N TYR A 162 -0.39 26.22 9.58
CA TYR A 162 0.62 25.87 8.59
C TYR A 162 0.05 25.85 7.17
N LEU A 163 -1.12 25.23 6.96
CA LEU A 163 -1.82 25.22 5.67
C LEU A 163 -2.19 26.64 5.22
N SER A 164 -2.69 27.48 6.12
CA SER A 164 -2.93 28.90 5.82
C SER A 164 -1.67 29.64 5.38
N ARG A 165 -0.50 29.34 5.96
CA ARG A 165 0.79 29.92 5.53
C ARG A 165 1.18 29.50 4.11
N LEU A 166 0.76 28.32 3.67
CA LEU A 166 0.94 27.85 2.28
C LEU A 166 -0.12 28.40 1.33
N GLU A 167 -0.91 29.38 1.77
CA GLU A 167 -2.03 29.98 1.04
C GLU A 167 -3.13 28.94 0.69
N LEU A 168 -3.31 27.94 1.57
CA LEU A 168 -4.39 26.96 1.49
C LEU A 168 -5.45 27.26 2.54
N THR A 169 -6.68 26.82 2.29
CA THR A 169 -7.83 27.02 3.19
C THR A 169 -8.09 25.73 3.97
N PRO A 170 -7.72 25.63 5.26
CA PRO A 170 -8.02 24.45 6.05
C PRO A 170 -9.53 24.34 6.32
N VAL A 171 -10.09 23.15 6.13
CA VAL A 171 -11.49 22.81 6.44
C VAL A 171 -11.52 21.77 7.53
N VAL A 172 -12.17 22.08 8.66
CA VAL A 172 -12.33 21.16 9.80
C VAL A 172 -13.81 20.81 9.94
N LEU A 173 -14.17 19.52 9.81
CA LEU A 173 -15.58 19.12 9.79
C LEU A 173 -16.35 19.35 11.09
N HIS A 174 -15.68 19.08 12.21
CA HIS A 174 -16.30 19.14 13.54
C HIS A 174 -16.68 20.57 13.94
N GLU A 175 -16.12 21.57 13.24
CA GLU A 175 -16.43 22.99 13.42
C GLU A 175 -17.59 23.47 12.52
N GLN A 176 -18.01 22.66 11.55
CA GLN A 176 -19.09 23.03 10.63
C GLN A 176 -20.47 22.76 11.25
N PRO A 177 -21.45 23.68 11.08
CA PRO A 177 -22.81 23.50 11.59
C PRO A 177 -23.43 22.18 11.12
N ASN A 178 -24.08 21.44 12.03
CA ASN A 178 -24.71 20.14 11.69
C ASN A 178 -25.88 20.29 10.70
N GLN A 179 -26.61 21.40 10.70
CA GLN A 179 -27.77 21.67 9.82
C GLN A 179 -28.79 20.52 9.71
N GLY A 180 -28.88 19.63 10.71
CA GLY A 180 -29.74 18.44 10.68
C GLY A 180 -29.24 17.30 9.78
N ARG A 181 -28.03 17.40 9.23
CA ARG A 181 -27.41 16.40 8.34
C ARG A 181 -26.75 15.28 9.12
N THR A 182 -26.78 14.07 8.56
CA THR A 182 -25.98 12.94 9.00
C THR A 182 -24.49 13.20 8.76
N ILE A 183 -23.62 12.46 9.47
CA ILE A 183 -22.16 12.58 9.31
C ILE A 183 -21.72 12.36 7.85
N ILE A 184 -22.35 11.40 7.16
CA ILE A 184 -22.07 11.09 5.74
C ILE A 184 -22.42 12.27 4.83
N GLU A 185 -23.60 12.87 5.00
CA GLU A 185 -24.01 14.05 4.22
C GLU A 185 -23.10 15.26 4.50
N LYS A 186 -22.57 15.40 5.72
CA LYS A 186 -21.57 16.43 6.03
C LYS A 186 -20.27 16.16 5.30
N PHE A 187 -19.82 14.91 5.20
CA PHE A 187 -18.65 14.54 4.43
C PHE A 187 -18.83 14.86 2.94
N GLU A 188 -19.91 14.38 2.32
CA GLU A 188 -20.17 14.63 0.89
C GLU A 188 -20.21 16.13 0.56
N HIS A 189 -20.81 16.94 1.42
CA HIS A 189 -20.90 18.38 1.20
C HIS A 189 -19.56 19.12 1.30
N HIS A 190 -18.62 18.60 2.09
CA HIS A 190 -17.32 19.22 2.32
C HIS A 190 -16.15 18.44 1.69
N ALA A 191 -16.44 17.38 0.93
CA ALA A 191 -15.45 16.56 0.24
C ALA A 191 -14.86 17.23 -1.02
N ASN A 192 -15.41 18.39 -1.44
CA ASN A 192 -14.85 19.16 -2.55
C ASN A 192 -13.60 19.95 -2.13
N VAL A 193 -12.55 19.22 -1.79
CA VAL A 193 -11.24 19.71 -1.38
C VAL A 193 -10.16 19.16 -2.32
N ASP A 194 -8.99 19.79 -2.32
CA ASP A 194 -7.87 19.35 -3.15
C ASP A 194 -7.00 18.27 -2.46
N PHE A 195 -7.07 18.20 -1.13
CA PHE A 195 -6.25 17.29 -0.29
C PHE A 195 -6.90 17.05 1.08
N ALA A 196 -6.54 15.95 1.74
CA ALA A 196 -6.90 15.69 3.13
C ALA A 196 -5.66 15.36 3.99
N VAL A 197 -5.57 15.99 5.16
CA VAL A 197 -4.57 15.73 6.19
C VAL A 197 -5.29 15.09 7.38
N VAL A 198 -4.86 13.91 7.78
CA VAL A 198 -5.52 13.12 8.82
C VAL A 198 -4.61 12.96 10.03
N LEU A 199 -5.08 13.39 11.21
CA LEU A 199 -4.29 13.36 12.43
C LEU A 199 -4.56 12.12 13.25
N PHE A 200 -3.54 11.27 13.34
CA PHE A 200 -3.56 10.08 14.16
C PHE A 200 -2.84 10.35 15.49
N THR A 201 -3.64 10.51 16.54
CA THR A 201 -3.19 10.71 17.92
C THR A 201 -3.57 9.52 18.80
N PRO A 202 -2.88 9.26 19.92
CA PRO A 202 -3.19 8.16 20.84
C PRO A 202 -4.46 8.41 21.67
N ASP A 203 -5.59 8.61 20.98
CA ASP A 203 -6.87 8.99 21.58
C ASP A 203 -7.60 7.80 22.22
N ASP A 204 -7.54 6.65 21.56
CA ASP A 204 -8.20 5.42 21.97
C ASP A 204 -7.14 4.35 22.28
N VAL A 205 -7.57 3.28 22.93
CA VAL A 205 -6.78 2.06 23.12
C VAL A 205 -7.54 0.89 22.49
N GLY A 206 -6.83 -0.01 21.81
CA GLY A 206 -7.41 -1.14 21.10
C GLY A 206 -6.64 -2.43 21.30
N HIS A 207 -7.35 -3.55 21.18
CA HIS A 207 -6.77 -4.89 21.08
C HIS A 207 -7.78 -5.87 20.44
N PRO A 208 -7.32 -7.00 19.89
CA PRO A 208 -8.21 -8.10 19.50
C PRO A 208 -8.98 -8.65 20.71
N ILE A 209 -10.20 -9.17 20.48
CA ILE A 209 -11.15 -9.61 21.54
C ILE A 209 -10.50 -10.50 22.61
N ASN A 210 -9.59 -11.40 22.21
CA ASN A 210 -8.95 -12.38 23.10
C ASN A 210 -7.50 -12.05 23.45
N LYS A 211 -7.07 -10.80 23.28
CA LYS A 211 -5.67 -10.37 23.40
C LYS A 211 -5.53 -9.06 24.18
N ALA A 212 -6.17 -8.95 25.33
CA ALA A 212 -6.17 -7.73 26.16
C ALA A 212 -4.75 -7.31 26.58
N GLU A 213 -3.81 -8.25 26.66
CA GLU A 213 -2.39 -8.00 26.89
C GLU A 213 -1.69 -7.29 25.72
N GLN A 214 -2.29 -7.30 24.53
CA GLN A 214 -1.80 -6.61 23.32
C GLN A 214 -2.47 -5.25 23.14
N SER A 215 -2.95 -4.67 24.24
CA SER A 215 -3.53 -3.33 24.29
C SER A 215 -2.54 -2.27 23.83
N ARG A 216 -2.90 -1.52 22.78
CA ARG A 216 -2.05 -0.47 22.20
C ARG A 216 -2.83 0.83 22.03
N PRO A 217 -2.18 2.00 22.23
CA PRO A 217 -2.75 3.28 21.81
C PRO A 217 -3.02 3.28 20.30
N ARG A 218 -4.11 3.92 19.88
CA ARG A 218 -4.53 4.00 18.47
C ARG A 218 -5.29 5.30 18.19
N ALA A 219 -5.41 5.63 16.91
CA ALA A 219 -6.28 6.71 16.48
C ALA A 219 -7.76 6.40 16.78
N ARG A 220 -8.54 7.46 16.99
CA ARG A 220 -9.97 7.35 17.26
C ARG A 220 -10.69 6.69 16.09
N GLN A 221 -11.66 5.82 16.36
CA GLN A 221 -12.38 5.09 15.30
C GLN A 221 -13.01 6.00 14.23
N ASN A 222 -13.59 7.13 14.64
CA ASN A 222 -14.17 8.10 13.70
C ASN A 222 -13.11 8.66 12.74
N VAL A 223 -11.89 8.89 13.22
CA VAL A 223 -10.77 9.38 12.41
C VAL A 223 -10.32 8.33 11.39
N VAL A 224 -10.37 7.05 11.76
CA VAL A 224 -10.09 5.93 10.84
C VAL A 224 -11.18 5.80 9.76
N LEU A 225 -12.45 6.02 10.13
CA LEU A 225 -13.55 6.08 9.16
C LEU A 225 -13.38 7.24 8.18
N GLU A 226 -13.02 8.41 8.69
CA GLU A 226 -12.76 9.62 7.91
C GLU A 226 -11.60 9.44 6.92
N LEU A 227 -10.52 8.79 7.35
CA LEU A 227 -9.43 8.37 6.48
C LEU A 227 -9.97 7.54 5.30
N GLY A 228 -10.75 6.50 5.58
CA GLY A 228 -11.35 5.64 4.55
C GLY A 228 -12.25 6.41 3.59
N PHE A 229 -13.06 7.35 4.10
CA PHE A 229 -13.91 8.20 3.28
C PHE A 229 -13.09 9.06 2.31
N PHE A 230 -12.06 9.78 2.79
CA PHE A 230 -11.27 10.66 1.94
C PHE A 230 -10.40 9.91 0.93
N MET A 231 -9.96 8.70 1.26
CA MET A 231 -9.31 7.84 0.27
C MET A 231 -10.25 7.48 -0.88
N GLY A 232 -11.51 7.16 -0.58
CA GLY A 232 -12.50 6.87 -1.62
C GLY A 232 -12.89 8.12 -2.43
N ALA A 233 -12.99 9.29 -1.78
CA ALA A 233 -13.43 10.53 -2.41
C ALA A 233 -12.35 11.24 -3.22
N LEU A 234 -11.09 11.22 -2.77
CA LEU A 234 -9.97 11.97 -3.36
C LEU A 234 -8.92 11.07 -4.03
N GLY A 235 -8.92 9.77 -3.72
CA GLY A 235 -7.80 8.87 -4.00
C GLY A 235 -6.71 8.94 -2.93
N ARG A 236 -5.96 7.85 -2.75
CA ARG A 236 -4.96 7.70 -1.67
C ARG A 236 -3.82 8.72 -1.76
N HIS A 237 -3.41 9.08 -2.98
CA HIS A 237 -2.33 10.05 -3.22
C HIS A 237 -2.66 11.47 -2.72
N ARG A 238 -3.95 11.83 -2.60
CA ARG A 238 -4.41 13.12 -2.05
C ARG A 238 -4.71 13.09 -0.56
N VAL A 239 -4.27 12.05 0.14
CA VAL A 239 -4.47 11.88 1.58
C VAL A 239 -3.14 11.59 2.27
N CYS A 240 -2.83 12.37 3.31
CA CYS A 240 -1.66 12.15 4.15
C CYS A 240 -2.08 11.97 5.61
N VAL A 241 -1.58 10.93 6.25
CA VAL A 241 -1.70 10.73 7.70
C VAL A 241 -0.50 11.34 8.40
N LEU A 242 -0.75 12.20 9.37
CA LEU A 242 0.24 12.71 10.31
C LEU A 242 0.01 12.04 11.67
N HIS A 243 1.03 11.41 12.24
CA HIS A 243 0.85 10.66 13.49
C HIS A 243 1.81 11.08 14.61
N THR A 244 1.35 10.99 15.86
CA THR A 244 2.17 11.20 17.06
C THR A 244 2.27 9.95 17.92
N GLY A 245 3.43 9.75 18.55
CA GLY A 245 3.67 8.64 19.46
C GLY A 245 3.78 7.27 18.77
N ASP A 246 3.91 6.24 19.60
CA ASP A 246 3.84 4.84 19.19
C ASP A 246 2.38 4.37 19.28
N ILE A 247 1.69 4.47 18.15
CA ILE A 247 0.29 4.08 18.01
C ILE A 247 0.15 2.94 17.00
N GLU A 248 -0.90 2.15 17.14
CA GLU A 248 -1.34 1.20 16.13
C GLU A 248 -1.80 1.96 14.88
N LEU A 249 -1.09 1.75 13.77
CA LEU A 249 -1.48 2.21 12.45
C LEU A 249 -2.13 1.05 11.69
N PRO A 250 -3.28 1.25 11.03
CA PRO A 250 -3.96 0.18 10.33
C PRO A 250 -3.14 -0.25 9.10
N SER A 251 -2.85 -1.55 9.02
CA SER A 251 -1.93 -2.15 8.03
C SER A 251 -2.47 -2.19 6.61
N ASP A 252 -3.79 -2.19 6.44
CA ASP A 252 -4.47 -2.40 5.16
C ASP A 252 -4.59 -1.12 4.31
N TYR A 253 -4.02 -0.01 4.79
CA TYR A 253 -4.03 1.30 4.13
C TYR A 253 -2.80 1.50 3.23
N ALA A 254 -2.46 0.47 2.44
CA ALA A 254 -1.33 0.51 1.52
C ALA A 254 -1.48 1.68 0.52
N GLY A 255 -0.42 2.47 0.37
CA GLY A 255 -0.38 3.64 -0.52
C GLY A 255 -0.78 4.98 0.12
N VAL A 256 -1.29 4.99 1.36
CA VAL A 256 -1.43 6.24 2.13
C VAL A 256 -0.09 6.58 2.78
N LEU A 257 0.35 7.83 2.65
CA LEU A 257 1.57 8.29 3.29
C LEU A 257 1.35 8.55 4.78
N TYR A 258 2.18 7.94 5.62
CA TYR A 258 2.25 8.20 7.06
C TYR A 258 3.52 8.99 7.36
N LEU A 259 3.36 10.19 7.90
CA LEU A 259 4.47 11.03 8.36
C LEU A 259 4.41 11.17 9.89
N PRO A 260 5.54 10.93 10.59
CA PRO A 260 5.61 11.24 12.00
C PRO A 260 5.61 12.76 12.20
N LEU A 261 4.80 13.24 13.14
CA LEU A 261 4.87 14.61 13.65
C LEU A 261 6.10 14.74 14.55
N ASP A 262 7.24 15.00 13.92
CA ASP A 262 8.51 15.14 14.61
C ASP A 262 8.65 16.51 15.29
N VAL A 263 9.35 16.55 16.43
CA VAL A 263 9.63 17.79 17.17
C VAL A 263 10.50 18.77 16.35
N GLY A 264 11.32 18.23 15.44
CA GLY A 264 12.16 19.02 14.54
C GLY A 264 11.39 19.74 13.43
N GLY A 265 10.11 19.41 13.23
CA GLY A 265 9.25 20.05 12.25
C GLY A 265 9.45 19.63 10.80
N ALA A 266 10.22 18.56 10.54
CA ALA A 266 10.50 18.07 9.19
C ALA A 266 9.22 17.67 8.42
N TRP A 267 8.19 17.22 9.14
CA TRP A 267 6.87 16.90 8.60
C TRP A 267 6.26 18.03 7.75
N ARG A 268 6.56 19.30 8.04
CA ARG A 268 6.05 20.46 7.29
C ARG A 268 6.52 20.41 5.84
N PHE A 269 7.83 20.37 5.66
CA PHE A 269 8.43 20.32 4.34
C PHE A 269 8.01 19.07 3.56
N LEU A 270 7.98 17.91 4.24
CA LEU A 270 7.52 16.66 3.64
C LEU A 270 6.07 16.78 3.17
N LEU A 271 5.16 17.27 4.02
CA LEU A 271 3.76 17.46 3.66
C LEU A 271 3.58 18.41 2.45
N ALA A 272 4.28 19.55 2.44
CA ALA A 272 4.20 20.50 1.33
C ALA A 272 4.75 19.92 0.02
N LYS A 273 5.81 19.11 0.09
CA LYS A 273 6.38 18.41 -1.07
C LYS A 273 5.37 17.44 -1.68
N GLU A 274 4.66 16.69 -0.84
CA GLU A 274 3.66 15.71 -1.28
C GLU A 274 2.42 16.38 -1.89
N MET A 275 1.91 17.43 -1.26
CA MET A 275 0.82 18.23 -1.82
C MET A 275 1.19 18.80 -3.20
N LYS A 276 2.43 19.27 -3.36
CA LYS A 276 2.94 19.75 -4.65
C LYS A 276 3.07 18.65 -5.69
N ALA A 277 3.50 17.45 -5.29
CA ALA A 277 3.55 16.27 -6.16
C ALA A 277 2.15 15.87 -6.68
N CYS A 278 1.10 16.14 -5.90
CA CYS A 278 -0.30 15.93 -6.29
C CYS A 278 -0.87 17.05 -7.18
N GLY A 279 -0.03 17.97 -7.66
CA GLY A 279 -0.43 19.07 -8.52
C GLY A 279 -1.03 20.29 -7.82
N ILE A 280 -0.97 20.36 -6.48
CA ILE A 280 -1.42 21.53 -5.72
C ILE A 280 -0.37 22.63 -5.81
N GLN A 281 -0.76 23.83 -6.22
CA GLN A 281 0.17 24.95 -6.35
C GLN A 281 0.54 25.53 -4.99
N ILE A 282 1.71 25.13 -4.51
CA ILE A 282 2.32 25.55 -3.24
C ILE A 282 3.73 26.09 -3.50
N ASP A 283 4.03 27.24 -2.89
CA ASP A 283 5.40 27.74 -2.80
C ASP A 283 6.14 27.04 -1.64
N LEU A 284 7.16 26.26 -1.98
CA LEU A 284 7.96 25.53 -1.00
C LEU A 284 8.84 26.46 -0.14
N ASN A 285 9.05 27.72 -0.54
CA ASN A 285 9.75 28.71 0.30
C ASN A 285 8.91 29.10 1.52
N LEU A 286 7.58 28.93 1.46
CA LEU A 286 6.68 29.16 2.59
C LEU A 286 6.64 27.96 3.57
N ALA A 287 7.18 26.81 3.14
CA ALA A 287 7.15 25.54 3.86
C ALA A 287 8.28 25.37 4.89
N SER A 288 9.26 26.29 4.92
CA SER A 288 10.33 26.36 5.92
C SER A 288 9.90 26.95 7.26
#